data_AF-A0A060BW74-F1
#
_entry.id   AF-A0A060BW74-F1
#
_cell.length_a   1.000
_cell.length_b   1.000
_cell.length_c   1.000
_cell.angle_alpha   90.00
_cell.angle_beta   90.00
_cell.angle_gamma   90.00
#
_symmetry.space_group_name_H-M   'P 1'
#
loop_
_entity.id
_entity.type
_entity.pdbx_description
1 polymer ?
#
loop_
_entity_poly.entity_id
_entity_poly.type
_entity_poly.pdbx_seq_one_letter_code
_entity_poly.pdbx_strand_id
1 'polypeptide(L)'
;APYRIPSPGNTPQFQAGGAYANYFSSYASSVGLPASATEIFGCAGPLAGNPNGCAALNRHVAQLPQAQWSDPSLFYQQAPANYYARFWHDRAINNRAYGFPYDDVADQSSFVSAANPQWLLVAVGW
;
A
#
# COMPACT_ATOMS: atom_id res chain seq x y z
N ALA A 1 4.81 -16.66 -11.58
CA ALA A 1 4.24 -17.99 -11.30
C ALA A 1 5.30 -19.05 -11.59
N PRO A 2 5.36 -20.18 -10.84
CA PRO A 2 4.39 -20.62 -9.84
C PRO A 2 4.72 -20.22 -8.38
N TYR A 3 5.90 -19.68 -8.10
CA TYR A 3 6.42 -19.62 -6.72
C TYR A 3 5.91 -18.47 -5.84
N ARG A 4 5.47 -17.36 -6.44
CA ARG A 4 5.04 -16.15 -5.73
C ARG A 4 4.27 -15.20 -6.63
N ILE A 5 3.56 -14.27 -6.00
CA ILE A 5 3.01 -13.06 -6.62
C ILE A 5 3.92 -11.89 -6.20
N PRO A 6 4.69 -11.28 -7.12
CA PRO A 6 5.54 -10.16 -6.76
C PRO A 6 4.72 -8.89 -6.49
N SER A 7 5.13 -8.10 -5.51
CA SER A 7 4.54 -6.77 -5.30
C SER A 7 4.90 -5.83 -6.46
N PRO A 8 4.07 -4.82 -6.78
CA PRO A 8 4.25 -4.01 -7.98
C PRO A 8 5.63 -3.36 -8.11
N GLY A 9 6.18 -2.79 -7.02
CA GLY A 9 7.52 -2.19 -7.01
C GLY A 9 8.67 -3.18 -7.30
N ASN A 10 8.43 -4.48 -7.14
CA ASN A 10 9.38 -5.56 -7.45
C ASN A 10 9.14 -6.20 -8.82
N THR A 11 8.37 -5.55 -9.69
CA THR A 11 8.13 -6.02 -11.05
C THR A 11 8.66 -5.02 -12.08
N PRO A 12 9.29 -5.46 -13.18
CA PRO A 12 9.80 -4.56 -14.21
C PRO A 12 8.74 -3.63 -14.82
N GLN A 13 7.47 -4.04 -14.80
CA GLN A 13 6.37 -3.30 -15.42
C GLN A 13 6.10 -1.95 -14.73
N PHE A 14 6.25 -1.85 -13.41
CA PHE A 14 6.04 -0.61 -12.65
C PHE A 14 7.35 0.13 -12.31
N GLN A 15 8.49 -0.43 -12.72
CA GLN A 15 9.80 0.20 -12.63
C GLN A 15 10.05 1.18 -13.78
N ALA A 16 11.08 2.02 -13.65
CA ALA A 16 11.46 2.97 -14.69
C ALA A 16 11.66 2.27 -16.05
N GLY A 17 11.02 2.80 -17.10
CA GLY A 17 11.02 2.18 -18.44
C GLY A 17 10.00 1.06 -18.64
N GLY A 18 9.33 0.60 -17.58
CA GLY A 18 8.24 -0.36 -17.64
C GLY A 18 6.95 0.21 -18.21
N ALA A 19 6.08 -0.67 -18.71
CA ALA A 19 4.79 -0.30 -19.32
C ALA A 19 3.87 0.52 -18.40
N TYR A 20 4.03 0.38 -17.08
CA TYR A 20 3.24 1.03 -16.04
C TYR A 20 4.09 1.93 -15.13
N ALA A 21 5.28 2.36 -15.57
CA ALA A 21 6.15 3.25 -14.82
C ALA A 21 5.45 4.55 -14.36
N ASN A 22 4.47 4.99 -15.16
CA ASN A 22 3.68 6.21 -14.91
C ASN A 22 2.29 5.95 -14.31
N TYR A 23 2.02 4.74 -13.81
CA TYR A 23 0.69 4.33 -13.33
C TYR A 23 0.05 5.31 -12.35
N PHE A 24 0.84 5.90 -11.45
CA PHE A 24 0.37 6.87 -10.47
C PHE A 24 0.70 8.33 -10.81
N SER A 25 1.59 8.60 -11.77
CA SER A 25 2.26 9.90 -11.90
C SER A 25 1.30 11.07 -12.04
N SER A 26 0.25 10.95 -12.86
CA SER A 26 -0.76 12.01 -13.02
C SER A 26 -1.55 12.28 -11.75
N TYR A 27 -1.98 11.22 -11.06
CA TYR A 27 -2.73 11.34 -9.82
C TYR A 27 -1.87 11.94 -8.70
N ALA A 28 -0.66 11.42 -8.53
CA ALA A 28 0.30 11.87 -7.52
C ALA A 28 0.65 13.36 -7.67
N SER A 29 0.89 13.81 -8.91
CA SER A 29 1.11 15.23 -9.21
C SER A 29 -0.14 16.08 -8.93
N SER A 30 -1.35 15.58 -9.23
CA SER A 30 -2.60 16.33 -9.02
C SER A 30 -2.92 16.62 -7.56
N VAL A 31 -2.43 15.78 -6.64
CA VAL A 31 -2.61 15.93 -5.19
C VAL A 31 -1.39 16.56 -4.49
N GLY A 32 -0.44 17.09 -5.25
CA GLY A 32 0.75 17.77 -4.71
C GLY A 32 1.78 16.85 -4.08
N LEU A 33 1.77 15.55 -4.40
CA LEU A 33 2.73 14.54 -3.94
C LEU A 33 3.41 13.85 -5.13
N PRO A 34 4.13 14.59 -6.00
CA PRO A 34 4.73 14.01 -7.20
C PRO A 34 5.73 12.91 -6.83
N ALA A 35 5.48 11.71 -7.33
CA ALA A 35 6.33 10.54 -7.13
C ALA A 35 6.06 9.55 -8.28
N SER A 36 7.07 8.76 -8.63
CA SER A 36 6.93 7.68 -9.61
C SER A 36 6.09 6.52 -9.06
N ALA A 37 5.63 5.63 -9.95
CA ALA A 37 4.91 4.43 -9.49
C ALA A 37 5.77 3.58 -8.55
N THR A 38 7.06 3.43 -8.82
CA THR A 38 7.99 2.67 -7.96
C THR A 38 8.12 3.30 -6.57
N GLU A 39 8.26 4.62 -6.48
CA GLU A 39 8.36 5.34 -5.21
C GLU A 39 7.07 5.24 -4.40
N ILE A 40 5.91 5.27 -5.06
CA ILE A 40 4.61 5.12 -4.38
C ILE A 40 4.43 3.70 -3.86
N PHE A 41 4.64 2.67 -4.68
CA PHE A 41 4.53 1.28 -4.22
C PHE A 41 5.54 0.93 -3.13
N GLY A 42 6.73 1.54 -3.18
CA GLY A 42 7.81 1.31 -2.23
C GLY A 42 7.88 2.29 -1.07
N CYS A 43 6.98 3.27 -1.00
CA CYS A 43 7.07 4.42 -0.08
C CYS A 43 8.49 5.00 0.04
N ALA A 44 9.14 5.18 -1.10
CA ALA A 44 10.54 5.55 -1.20
C ALA A 44 10.71 6.97 -1.76
N GLY A 45 11.96 7.43 -1.88
CA GLY A 45 12.29 8.74 -2.42
C GLY A 45 11.57 9.86 -1.65
N PRO A 46 10.76 10.72 -2.31
CA PRO A 46 10.07 11.82 -1.65
C PRO A 46 9.02 11.37 -0.61
N LEU A 47 8.65 10.09 -0.60
CA LEU A 47 7.65 9.52 0.31
C LEU A 47 8.26 8.82 1.53
N ALA A 48 9.58 8.65 1.60
CA ALA A 48 10.26 7.91 2.68
C ALA A 48 10.11 8.55 4.08
N GLY A 49 9.80 9.84 4.14
CA GLY A 49 9.50 10.56 5.39
C GLY A 49 8.02 10.93 5.54
N ASN A 50 7.15 10.46 4.64
CA ASN A 50 5.74 10.85 4.61
C ASN A 50 4.82 9.61 4.58
N PRO A 51 4.66 8.91 5.73
CA PRO A 51 3.84 7.70 5.80
C PRO A 51 2.39 7.92 5.37
N ASN A 52 1.77 9.00 5.88
CA ASN A 52 0.39 9.34 5.57
C ASN A 52 0.19 9.61 4.08
N GLY A 53 1.08 10.38 3.45
CA GLY A 53 1.03 10.67 2.02
C GLY A 53 1.24 9.41 1.17
N CYS A 54 2.20 8.56 1.52
CA CYS A 54 2.39 7.30 0.80
C CYS A 54 1.16 6.38 0.88
N ALA A 55 0.63 6.20 2.10
CA ALA A 55 -0.55 5.36 2.31
C ALA A 55 -1.76 5.92 1.55
N ALA A 56 -1.96 7.24 1.58
CA ALA A 56 -3.05 7.89 0.87
C ALA A 56 -2.95 7.72 -0.66
N LEU A 57 -1.74 7.79 -1.23
CA LEU A 57 -1.53 7.52 -2.65
C LEU A 57 -1.80 6.06 -3.01
N ASN A 58 -1.27 5.11 -2.23
CA ASN A 58 -1.50 3.67 -2.45
C ASN A 58 -2.99 3.32 -2.37
N ARG A 59 -3.74 3.96 -1.48
CA ARG A 59 -5.17 3.71 -1.22
C ARG A 59 -6.12 4.58 -2.04
N HIS A 60 -5.60 5.48 -2.88
CA HIS A 60 -6.38 6.44 -3.67
C HIS A 60 -7.30 7.34 -2.83
N VAL A 61 -6.77 7.90 -1.74
CA VAL A 61 -7.50 8.85 -0.88
C VAL A 61 -6.79 10.19 -0.73
N ALA A 62 -5.64 10.40 -1.36
CA ALA A 62 -4.86 11.63 -1.24
C ALA A 62 -5.58 12.90 -1.78
N GLN A 63 -6.60 12.73 -2.62
CA GLN A 63 -7.49 13.79 -3.09
C GLN A 63 -8.55 14.22 -2.08
N LEU A 64 -8.79 13.38 -1.06
CA LEU A 64 -9.77 13.65 -0.01
C LEU A 64 -9.15 14.50 1.10
N PRO A 65 -9.98 15.18 1.92
CA PRO A 65 -9.52 15.78 3.17
C PRO A 65 -8.70 14.78 4.00
N GLN A 66 -7.60 15.24 4.60
CA GLN A 66 -6.67 14.38 5.34
C GLN A 66 -7.34 13.59 6.48
N ALA A 67 -8.41 14.14 7.08
CA ALA A 67 -9.21 13.46 8.09
C ALA A 67 -9.90 12.17 7.58
N GLN A 68 -10.06 12.03 6.26
CA GLN A 68 -10.63 10.85 5.61
C GLN A 68 -9.58 9.83 5.17
N TRP A 69 -8.28 10.14 5.26
CA TRP A 69 -7.22 9.23 4.83
C TRP A 69 -7.11 7.97 5.69
N SER A 70 -7.74 7.96 6.86
CA SER A 70 -7.77 6.83 7.78
C SER A 70 -9.05 6.00 7.72
N ASP A 71 -10.03 6.35 6.87
CA ASP A 71 -11.29 5.62 6.73
C ASP A 71 -11.15 4.47 5.71
N PRO A 72 -11.15 3.19 6.16
CA PRO A 72 -10.94 2.05 5.26
C PRO A 72 -12.04 1.86 4.23
N SER A 73 -13.25 2.37 4.48
CA SER A 73 -14.36 2.28 3.53
C SER A 73 -14.09 3.07 2.23
N LEU A 74 -13.15 4.02 2.26
CA LEU A 74 -12.79 4.88 1.13
C LEU A 74 -11.59 4.34 0.34
N PHE A 75 -10.91 3.30 0.83
CA PHE A 75 -9.70 2.79 0.19
C PHE A 75 -9.99 2.01 -1.10
N TYR A 76 -9.13 2.19 -2.09
CA TYR A 76 -9.10 1.43 -3.35
C TYR A 76 -10.41 1.49 -4.17
N GLN A 77 -11.22 2.53 -3.97
CA GLN A 77 -12.51 2.72 -4.64
C GLN A 77 -12.36 3.17 -6.11
N GLN A 78 -11.21 3.75 -6.47
CA GLN A 78 -10.94 4.29 -7.80
C GLN A 78 -9.48 4.06 -8.21
N ALA A 79 -9.22 4.07 -9.51
CA ALA A 79 -7.88 3.96 -10.07
C ALA A 79 -7.25 5.34 -10.27
N PRO A 80 -5.90 5.46 -10.22
CA PRO A 80 -4.95 4.39 -9.90
C PRO A 80 -4.89 4.07 -8.40
N ALA A 81 -4.77 2.80 -8.04
CA ALA A 81 -4.60 2.37 -6.65
C ALA A 81 -3.73 1.11 -6.57
N ASN A 82 -3.21 0.78 -5.39
CA ASN A 82 -2.44 -0.43 -5.18
C ASN A 82 -3.38 -1.64 -5.01
N TYR A 83 -3.89 -2.15 -6.12
CA TYR A 83 -4.79 -3.30 -6.15
C TYR A 83 -4.12 -4.62 -5.71
N TYR A 84 -2.79 -4.69 -5.74
CA TYR A 84 -2.05 -5.78 -5.10
C TYR A 84 -2.26 -5.78 -3.58
N ALA A 85 -2.13 -4.62 -2.93
CA ALA A 85 -2.41 -4.49 -1.49
C ALA A 85 -3.89 -4.80 -1.19
N ARG A 86 -4.83 -4.22 -1.96
CA ARG A 86 -6.27 -4.52 -1.83
C ARG A 86 -6.56 -6.02 -1.83
N PHE A 87 -5.98 -6.78 -2.76
CA PHE A 87 -6.20 -8.22 -2.86
C PHE A 87 -5.89 -8.95 -1.54
N TRP A 88 -4.82 -8.56 -0.86
CA TRP A 88 -4.43 -9.14 0.42
C TRP A 88 -5.36 -8.72 1.56
N HIS A 89 -5.75 -7.43 1.64
CA HIS A 89 -6.74 -7.00 2.62
C HIS A 89 -8.08 -7.71 2.45
N ASP A 90 -8.56 -7.90 1.21
CA ASP A 90 -9.84 -8.57 0.93
C ASP A 90 -9.86 -10.05 1.38
N ARG A 91 -8.69 -10.65 1.61
CA ARG A 91 -8.52 -12.08 1.98
C ARG A 91 -7.91 -12.31 3.35
N ALA A 92 -7.41 -11.27 3.99
CA ALA A 92 -6.79 -11.36 5.30
C ALA A 92 -7.82 -11.41 6.43
N ILE A 93 -7.43 -12.01 7.55
CA ILE A 93 -8.20 -11.97 8.79
C ILE A 93 -8.41 -10.52 9.19
N ASN A 94 -9.67 -10.15 9.48
CA ASN A 94 -10.08 -8.79 9.83
C ASN A 94 -9.64 -7.70 8.84
N ASN A 95 -9.40 -8.09 7.57
CA ASN A 95 -8.90 -7.20 6.53
C ASN A 95 -7.57 -6.50 6.87
N ARG A 96 -6.72 -7.12 7.69
CA ARG A 96 -5.41 -6.61 8.09
C ARG A 96 -4.27 -7.25 7.30
N ALA A 97 -3.53 -6.47 6.52
CA ALA A 97 -2.46 -6.98 5.66
C ALA A 97 -1.32 -5.96 5.53
N TYR A 98 -0.09 -6.44 5.37
CA TYR A 98 1.06 -5.59 5.05
C TYR A 98 1.33 -5.64 3.54
N GLY A 99 0.54 -4.90 2.76
CA GLY A 99 0.59 -4.87 1.30
C GLY A 99 1.61 -3.89 0.71
N PHE A 100 2.02 -2.88 1.48
CA PHE A 100 3.05 -1.89 1.14
C PHE A 100 3.72 -1.33 2.42
N PRO A 101 4.87 -0.61 2.34
CA PRO A 101 5.70 -0.29 3.52
C PRO A 101 5.07 0.60 4.61
N TYR A 102 3.97 1.30 4.31
CA TYR A 102 3.25 2.13 5.30
C TYR A 102 1.79 1.70 5.46
N ASP A 103 1.51 0.39 5.32
CA ASP A 103 0.15 -0.13 5.53
C ASP A 103 -0.31 -0.06 6.98
N ASP A 104 0.62 0.14 7.92
CA ASP A 104 0.34 0.39 9.34
C ASP A 104 -0.33 1.75 9.59
N VAL A 105 -0.27 2.69 8.64
CA VAL A 105 -1.07 3.91 8.70
C VAL A 105 -2.55 3.55 8.80
N ALA A 106 -3.23 4.15 9.78
CA ALA A 106 -4.61 3.85 10.15
C ALA A 106 -4.84 2.40 10.63
N ASP A 107 -3.81 1.77 11.21
CA ASP A 107 -3.89 0.43 11.82
C ASP A 107 -4.25 -0.68 10.82
N GLN A 108 -3.92 -0.56 9.53
CA GLN A 108 -4.36 -1.56 8.53
C GLN A 108 -3.38 -2.71 8.32
N SER A 109 -2.18 -2.64 8.89
CA SER A 109 -1.20 -3.71 8.77
C SER A 109 -1.63 -4.97 9.52
N SER A 110 -1.04 -6.11 9.17
CA SER A 110 -1.20 -7.37 9.90
C SER A 110 -0.40 -7.41 11.22
N PHE A 111 -0.10 -6.24 11.80
CA PHE A 111 0.69 -6.13 13.01
C PHE A 111 -0.11 -6.61 14.23
N VAL A 112 0.57 -7.34 15.11
CA VAL A 112 0.05 -7.74 16.42
C VAL A 112 1.12 -7.45 17.46
N SER A 113 0.69 -7.00 18.65
CA SER A 113 1.58 -6.75 19.78
C SER A 113 0.91 -7.15 21.09
N ALA A 114 1.72 -7.56 22.06
CA ALA A 114 1.29 -7.88 23.41
C ALA A 114 2.38 -7.44 24.40
N ALA A 115 1.98 -6.77 25.49
CA ALA A 115 2.93 -6.26 26.48
C ALA A 115 3.65 -7.38 27.26
N ASN A 116 2.93 -8.50 27.52
CA ASN A 116 3.44 -9.66 28.27
C ASN A 116 3.04 -10.95 27.53
N PRO A 117 3.69 -11.30 26.41
CA PRO A 117 3.32 -12.47 25.62
C PRO A 117 3.69 -13.78 26.31
N GLN A 118 2.86 -14.81 26.14
CA GLN A 118 3.19 -16.18 26.56
C GLN A 118 3.74 -17.00 25.39
N TRP A 119 3.10 -16.94 24.22
CA TRP A 119 3.50 -17.64 22.99
C TRP A 119 2.97 -16.89 21.76
N LEU A 120 3.60 -17.17 20.61
CA LEU A 120 3.14 -16.76 19.27
C LEU A 120 2.96 -18.02 18.43
N LEU A 121 1.78 -18.19 17.83
CA LEU A 121 1.51 -19.26 16.88
C LEU A 121 1.62 -18.72 15.45
N VAL A 122 2.40 -19.41 14.62
CA VAL A 122 2.49 -19.14 13.18
C VAL A 122 1.93 -20.35 12.44
N ALA A 123 0.80 -20.17 11.77
CA ALA A 123 0.18 -21.20 10.94
C ALA A 123 0.59 -21.01 9.48
N VAL A 124 1.13 -22.08 8.86
CA VAL A 124 1.52 -22.08 7.44
C VAL A 124 0.47 -22.89 6.66
N GLY A 125 -0.27 -22.20 5.79
CA GLY A 125 -1.30 -22.80 4.93
C GLY A 125 -0.79 -23.23 3.55
N TRP A 126 -1.70 -23.76 2.72
CA TRP A 126 -1.48 -24.15 1.33
C TRP A 126 -2.69 -23.77 0.47
#